data_AF-A0A924VR07-F1
#
_entry.id   AF-A0A924VR07-F1
#
_cell.length_a   1.000
_cell.length_b   1.000
_cell.length_c   1.000
_cell.angle_alpha   90.00
_cell.angle_beta   90.00
_cell.angle_gamma   90.00
#
_symmetry.space_group_name_H-M   'P 1'
#
loop_
_entity.id
_entity.type
_entity.pdbx_description
1 polymer ?
#
loop_
_entity_poly.entity_id
_entity_poly.type
_entity_poly.pdbx_seq_one_letter_code
_entity_poly.pdbx_strand_id
1 'polypeptide(L)'
;MGAFRESRWFRLVWIVPAILVALFLLVLAARGIRALPAVQSFMRDFPGESKLPEGAPIGFPAWLGWQHFLNSFFILFIIRTGWQVRTTKRPPAYWTRTNTGLLRTKNPPVRIGLHLWLHLSLDTLWVLNGVIFFVLIFATGQWVRIVPTHWDIFPNAVSVGIQYASFNWPTENGWVNYNALQTLSYFGITFIAAPLALVTGIRMAPGLADRFKRFDRVFPLSVARAIHYPVML
;
A
#
# COMPACT_ATOMS: atom_id res chain seq x y z
N MET A 1 17.75 40.30 -5.14
CA MET A 1 17.90 39.00 -5.84
C MET A 1 18.74 37.96 -5.06
N GLY A 2 19.70 38.34 -4.21
CA GLY A 2 20.52 37.37 -3.44
C GLY A 2 19.75 36.43 -2.52
N ALA A 3 18.79 36.95 -1.74
CA ALA A 3 18.02 36.15 -0.77
C ALA A 3 17.19 35.00 -1.39
N PHE A 4 16.79 35.10 -2.67
CA PHE A 4 16.06 34.02 -3.34
C PHE A 4 16.98 32.87 -3.77
N ARG A 5 18.24 33.15 -4.16
CA ARG A 5 19.21 32.11 -4.55
C ARG A 5 19.71 31.27 -3.37
N GLU A 6 19.68 31.83 -2.17
CA GLU A 6 20.06 31.14 -0.92
C GLU A 6 18.93 30.29 -0.31
N SER A 7 17.70 30.44 -0.82
CA SER A 7 16.55 29.67 -0.36
C SER A 7 16.67 28.19 -0.74
N ARG A 8 16.33 27.27 0.18
CA ARG A 8 16.22 25.82 -0.13
C ARG A 8 15.28 25.53 -1.30
N TRP A 9 14.31 26.41 -1.53
CA TRP A 9 13.33 26.32 -2.62
C TRP A 9 13.91 26.71 -3.99
N PHE A 10 15.06 27.39 -4.04
CA PHE A 10 15.73 27.72 -5.29
C PHE A 10 16.12 26.48 -6.09
N ARG A 11 16.44 25.36 -5.43
CA ARG A 11 16.71 24.07 -6.10
C ARG A 11 15.52 23.59 -6.93
N LEU A 12 14.29 23.91 -6.52
CA LEU A 12 13.08 23.53 -7.27
C LEU A 12 13.00 24.20 -8.64
N VAL A 13 13.63 25.37 -8.82
CA VAL A 13 13.69 26.07 -10.12
C VAL A 13 14.36 25.21 -11.19
N TRP A 14 15.26 24.30 -10.79
CA TRP A 14 15.93 23.38 -11.71
C TRP A 14 15.33 21.97 -11.66
N ILE A 15 14.97 21.50 -10.47
CA ILE A 15 14.40 20.15 -10.29
C ILE A 15 13.06 20.03 -11.02
N VAL A 16 12.16 21.01 -10.88
CA VAL A 16 10.82 20.92 -11.48
C VAL A 16 10.91 20.88 -13.01
N PRO A 17 11.61 21.80 -13.70
CA PRO A 17 11.78 21.70 -15.15
C PRO A 17 12.49 20.42 -15.59
N ALA A 18 13.50 19.95 -14.85
CA ALA A 18 14.19 18.70 -15.18
C ALA A 18 13.24 17.49 -15.12
N ILE A 19 12.39 17.41 -14.09
CA ILE A 19 11.35 16.37 -13.98
C ILE A 19 10.35 16.49 -15.14
N LEU A 20 9.89 17.70 -15.45
CA LEU A 20 8.95 17.91 -16.56
C LEU A 20 9.53 17.51 -17.91
N VAL A 21 10.80 17.86 -18.17
CA VAL A 21 11.50 17.43 -19.39
C VAL A 21 11.65 15.91 -19.42
N ALA A 22 12.05 15.29 -18.31
CA ALA A 22 12.15 13.84 -18.23
C ALA A 22 10.81 13.14 -18.49
N LEU A 23 9.71 13.63 -17.88
CA LEU A 23 8.36 13.11 -18.11
C LEU A 23 7.92 13.31 -19.57
N PHE A 24 8.21 14.48 -20.15
CA PHE A 24 7.91 14.74 -21.56
C PHE A 24 8.66 13.77 -22.49
N LEU A 25 9.97 13.57 -22.26
CA LEU A 25 10.77 12.62 -23.02
C LEU A 25 10.28 11.18 -22.85
N LEU A 26 9.86 10.81 -21.63
CA LEU A 26 9.25 9.50 -21.36
C LEU A 26 7.97 9.30 -22.19
N VAL A 27 7.09 10.30 -22.26
CA VAL A 27 5.86 10.24 -23.07
C VAL A 27 6.19 10.10 -24.55
N LEU A 28 7.16 10.86 -25.07
CA LEU A 28 7.59 10.76 -26.46
C LEU A 28 8.18 9.37 -26.77
N ALA A 29 9.03 8.84 -25.88
CA ALA A 29 9.59 7.51 -26.01
C ALA A 29 8.49 6.44 -26.01
N ALA A 30 7.53 6.51 -25.08
CA ALA A 30 6.42 5.58 -25.00
C ALA A 30 5.53 5.63 -26.25
N ARG A 31 5.27 6.83 -26.79
CA ARG A 31 4.56 7.01 -28.07
C ARG A 31 5.32 6.40 -29.24
N GLY A 32 6.65 6.61 -29.30
CA GLY A 32 7.51 6.02 -30.31
C GLY A 32 7.53 4.49 -30.25
N ILE A 33 7.72 3.92 -29.06
CA ILE A 33 7.69 2.47 -28.81
C ILE A 33 6.35 1.87 -29.24
N ARG A 34 5.24 2.50 -28.87
CA ARG A 34 3.89 2.05 -29.24
C ARG A 34 3.64 2.08 -30.75
N ALA A 35 4.32 2.93 -31.50
CA ALA A 35 4.20 2.99 -32.96
C ALA A 35 4.92 1.83 -33.67
N LEU A 36 5.77 1.07 -32.98
CA LEU A 36 6.48 -0.07 -33.56
C LEU A 36 5.51 -1.22 -33.89
N PRO A 37 5.58 -1.84 -35.08
CA PRO A 37 4.70 -2.94 -35.47
C PRO A 37 4.74 -4.13 -34.50
N ALA A 38 5.91 -4.45 -33.96
CA ALA A 38 6.08 -5.52 -32.97
C ALA A 38 5.30 -5.23 -31.68
N VAL A 39 5.33 -3.99 -31.19
CA VAL A 39 4.60 -3.58 -29.98
C VAL A 39 3.10 -3.55 -30.25
N GLN A 40 2.67 -3.11 -31.44
CA GLN A 40 1.26 -3.20 -31.83
C GLN A 40 0.77 -4.64 -31.91
N SER A 41 1.59 -5.58 -32.40
CA SER A 41 1.24 -7.01 -32.36
C SER A 41 1.15 -7.53 -30.93
N PHE A 42 2.16 -7.24 -30.12
CA PHE A 42 2.19 -7.63 -28.71
C PHE A 42 0.95 -7.12 -27.96
N MET A 43 0.55 -5.87 -28.18
CA MET A 43 -0.63 -5.29 -27.54
C MET A 43 -1.96 -5.80 -28.11
N ARG A 44 -1.97 -6.44 -29.30
CA ARG A 44 -3.13 -7.18 -29.79
C ARG A 44 -3.25 -8.53 -29.10
N ASP A 45 -2.12 -9.20 -28.85
CA ASP A 45 -2.07 -10.48 -28.14
C ASP A 45 -2.32 -10.28 -26.63
N PHE A 46 -1.90 -9.14 -26.08
CA PHE A 46 -2.03 -8.75 -24.67
C PHE A 46 -2.68 -7.35 -24.56
N PRO A 47 -4.02 -7.26 -24.61
CA PRO A 47 -4.74 -5.98 -24.69
C PRO A 47 -4.70 -5.13 -23.41
N GLY A 48 -4.26 -5.70 -22.28
CA GLY A 48 -4.10 -5.02 -21.00
C GLY A 48 -4.96 -5.59 -19.87
N GLU A 49 -5.77 -6.62 -20.13
CA GLU A 49 -6.61 -7.29 -19.14
C GLU A 49 -6.39 -8.81 -19.18
N SER A 50 -6.36 -9.44 -18.00
CA SER A 50 -6.39 -10.90 -17.88
C SER A 50 -7.84 -11.33 -17.72
N LYS A 51 -8.27 -12.36 -18.44
CA LYS A 51 -9.65 -12.88 -18.33
C LYS A 51 -9.89 -13.41 -16.91
N LEU A 52 -11.04 -13.07 -16.32
CA LEU A 52 -11.47 -13.64 -15.05
C LEU A 52 -12.01 -15.07 -15.24
N PRO A 53 -11.89 -15.94 -14.23
CA PRO A 53 -12.49 -17.28 -14.26
C PRO A 53 -14.00 -17.25 -14.52
N GLU A 54 -14.53 -18.34 -15.09
CA GLU A 54 -15.98 -18.49 -15.26
C GLU A 54 -16.69 -18.42 -13.90
N GLY A 55 -17.81 -17.70 -13.86
CA GLY A 55 -18.56 -17.48 -12.62
C GLY A 55 -18.02 -16.37 -11.71
N ALA A 56 -17.02 -15.59 -12.15
CA ALA A 56 -16.57 -14.41 -11.41
C ALA A 56 -17.74 -13.43 -11.15
N PRO A 57 -17.92 -12.95 -9.91
CA PRO A 57 -18.97 -11.99 -9.59
C PRO A 57 -18.83 -10.72 -10.43
N ILE A 58 -19.94 -10.15 -10.92
CA ILE A 58 -19.96 -8.91 -11.69
C ILE A 58 -20.31 -7.73 -10.78
N GLY A 59 -19.57 -6.62 -10.93
CA GLY A 59 -19.79 -5.40 -10.16
C GLY A 59 -19.29 -5.47 -8.72
N PHE A 60 -19.56 -4.40 -7.98
CA PHE A 60 -19.04 -4.21 -6.62
C PHE A 60 -20.16 -4.19 -5.58
N PRO A 61 -20.12 -5.08 -4.57
CA PRO A 61 -21.09 -5.06 -3.49
C PRO A 61 -20.84 -3.85 -2.58
N ALA A 62 -21.90 -3.33 -1.94
CA ALA A 62 -21.82 -2.14 -1.09
C ALA A 62 -20.79 -2.26 0.04
N TRP A 63 -20.60 -3.47 0.60
CA TRP A 63 -19.60 -3.71 1.64
C TRP A 63 -18.18 -3.40 1.18
N LEU A 64 -17.86 -3.58 -0.11
CA LEU A 64 -16.53 -3.29 -0.66
C LEU A 64 -16.26 -1.78 -0.61
N GLY A 65 -17.29 -0.96 -0.90
CA GLY A 65 -17.20 0.50 -0.78
C GLY A 65 -16.94 0.95 0.66
N TRP A 66 -17.68 0.40 1.63
CA TRP A 66 -17.48 0.69 3.05
C TRP A 66 -16.11 0.26 3.56
N GLN A 67 -15.66 -0.94 3.16
CA GLN A 67 -14.33 -1.45 3.46
C GLN A 67 -13.24 -0.54 2.91
N HIS A 68 -13.38 -0.10 1.66
CA HIS A 68 -12.42 0.81 1.04
C HIS A 68 -12.36 2.16 1.76
N PHE A 69 -13.51 2.75 2.09
CA PHE A 69 -13.58 4.00 2.86
C PHE A 69 -12.89 3.87 4.23
N LEU A 70 -13.25 2.86 5.02
CA LEU A 70 -12.66 2.63 6.34
C LEU A 70 -11.16 2.36 6.25
N ASN A 71 -10.73 1.58 5.27
CA ASN A 71 -9.31 1.30 5.06
C ASN A 71 -8.53 2.58 4.73
N SER A 72 -9.02 3.42 3.82
CA SER A 72 -8.40 4.71 3.49
C SER A 72 -8.35 5.65 4.70
N PHE A 73 -9.44 5.69 5.49
CA PHE A 73 -9.49 6.44 6.73
C PHE A 73 -8.40 5.97 7.70
N PHE A 74 -8.31 4.67 7.98
CA PHE A 74 -7.30 4.15 8.88
C PHE A 74 -5.87 4.40 8.39
N ILE A 75 -5.57 4.08 7.13
CA ILE A 75 -4.22 4.24 6.55
C ILE A 75 -3.76 5.70 6.67
N LEU A 76 -4.63 6.68 6.38
CA LEU A 76 -4.29 8.10 6.51
C LEU A 76 -3.79 8.45 7.93
N PHE A 77 -4.52 8.01 8.96
CA PHE A 77 -4.13 8.30 10.34
C PHE A 77 -2.97 7.43 10.82
N ILE A 78 -2.87 6.18 10.36
CA ILE A 78 -1.76 5.27 10.66
C ILE A 78 -0.45 5.85 10.12
N ILE A 79 -0.40 6.28 8.86
CA ILE A 79 0.80 6.91 8.27
C ILE A 79 1.17 8.17 9.05
N ARG A 80 0.19 9.04 9.33
CA ARG A 80 0.41 10.27 10.10
C ARG A 80 0.97 10.00 11.49
N THR A 81 0.37 9.07 12.22
CA THR A 81 0.80 8.73 13.58
C THR A 81 2.12 7.98 13.60
N GLY A 82 2.40 7.13 12.61
CA GLY A 82 3.70 6.46 12.43
C GLY A 82 4.83 7.47 12.18
N TRP A 83 4.57 8.51 11.37
CA TRP A 83 5.50 9.62 11.19
C TRP A 83 5.76 10.38 12.50
N GLN A 84 4.72 10.66 13.28
CA GLN A 84 4.84 11.32 14.58
C GLN A 84 5.61 10.47 15.60
N VAL A 85 5.40 9.16 15.63
CA VAL A 85 6.16 8.24 16.49
C VAL A 85 7.66 8.29 16.16
N ARG A 86 8.03 8.49 14.89
CA ARG A 86 9.43 8.59 14.46
C ARG A 86 10.06 9.96 14.70
N THR A 87 9.31 11.03 14.51
CA THR A 87 9.87 12.40 14.49
C THR A 87 9.72 13.14 15.82
N THR A 88 8.76 12.75 16.65
CA THR A 88 8.51 13.38 17.95
C THR A 88 9.39 12.78 19.05
N LYS A 89 10.40 13.53 19.50
CA LYS A 89 11.30 13.11 20.59
C LYS A 89 10.61 12.98 21.95
N ARG A 90 9.63 13.85 22.25
CA ARG A 90 8.90 13.87 23.52
C ARG A 90 7.39 13.91 23.22
N PRO A 91 6.65 12.82 23.44
CA PRO A 91 5.21 12.82 23.19
C PRO A 91 4.50 13.77 24.16
N PRO A 92 3.41 14.43 23.73
CA PRO A 92 2.72 15.46 24.51
C PRO A 92 2.01 14.91 25.75
N ALA A 93 1.63 13.63 25.71
CA ALA A 93 1.01 12.91 26.80
C ALA A 93 1.41 11.44 26.74
N TYR A 94 1.13 10.73 27.85
CA TYR A 94 1.38 9.31 27.98
C TYR A 94 0.11 8.61 28.44
N TRP A 95 -0.04 7.37 28.01
CA TRP A 95 -1.12 6.49 28.43
C TRP A 95 -0.54 5.24 29.07
N THR A 96 -1.16 4.81 30.17
CA THR A 96 -0.86 3.55 30.84
C THR A 96 -2.16 2.80 31.02
N ARG A 97 -2.21 1.57 30.51
CA ARG A 97 -3.38 0.70 30.65
C ARG A 97 -3.65 0.36 32.11
N THR A 98 -4.91 0.21 32.49
CA THR A 98 -5.30 -0.37 33.79
C THR A 98 -5.44 -1.90 33.69
N ASN A 99 -5.22 -2.62 34.79
CA ASN A 99 -5.37 -4.09 34.84
C ASN A 99 -6.47 -4.52 35.85
N THR A 100 -7.44 -3.65 36.06
CA THR A 100 -8.51 -3.76 37.06
C THR A 100 -9.91 -3.78 36.44
N GLY A 101 -10.03 -3.49 35.14
CA GLY A 101 -11.31 -3.49 34.41
C GLY A 101 -11.61 -4.81 33.69
N LEU A 102 -12.51 -4.75 32.69
CA LEU A 102 -12.98 -5.90 31.91
C LEU A 102 -11.87 -6.64 31.15
N LEU A 103 -10.82 -5.93 30.72
CA LEU A 103 -9.71 -6.50 29.97
C LEU A 103 -8.46 -6.63 30.85
N ARG A 104 -8.33 -7.78 31.50
CA ARG A 104 -7.15 -8.16 32.29
C ARG A 104 -6.13 -8.91 31.44
N THR A 105 -4.84 -8.57 31.56
CA THR A 105 -3.75 -9.38 30.98
C THR A 105 -2.73 -9.76 32.03
N LYS A 106 -1.94 -10.79 31.72
CA LYS A 106 -0.94 -11.37 32.63
C LYS A 106 0.26 -10.44 32.88
N ASN A 107 0.60 -9.56 31.95
CA ASN A 107 1.80 -8.73 32.03
C ASN A 107 1.52 -7.37 32.70
N PRO A 108 2.51 -6.79 33.41
CA PRO A 108 2.36 -5.46 33.98
C PRO A 108 2.09 -4.40 32.88
N PRO A 109 1.30 -3.36 33.17
CA PRO A 109 1.07 -2.28 32.22
C PRO A 109 2.35 -1.57 31.81
N VAL A 110 2.47 -1.28 30.51
CA VAL A 110 3.56 -0.49 29.95
C VAL A 110 3.04 0.92 29.66
N ARG A 111 3.79 1.93 30.10
CA ARG A 111 3.50 3.34 29.78
C ARG A 111 3.99 3.64 28.36
N ILE A 112 3.11 4.15 27.52
CA ILE A 112 3.41 4.49 26.11
C ILE A 112 3.01 5.94 25.80
N GLY A 113 3.68 6.56 24.83
CA GLY A 113 3.34 7.91 24.37
C GLY A 113 2.01 7.94 23.63
N LEU A 114 1.30 9.08 23.66
CA LEU A 114 -0.03 9.22 23.06
C LEU A 114 -0.06 8.92 21.55
N HIS A 115 0.96 9.35 20.79
CA HIS A 115 1.06 9.03 19.36
C HIS A 115 1.18 7.52 19.11
N LEU A 116 1.96 6.82 19.94
CA LEU A 116 2.11 5.37 19.83
C LEU A 116 0.83 4.64 20.24
N TRP A 117 0.15 5.11 21.28
CA TRP A 117 -1.16 4.58 21.67
C TRP A 117 -2.18 4.73 20.54
N LEU A 118 -2.26 5.91 19.93
CA LEU A 118 -3.19 6.16 18.83
C LEU A 118 -2.85 5.30 17.61
N HIS A 119 -1.56 5.20 17.25
CA HIS A 119 -1.09 4.36 16.14
C HIS A 119 -1.53 2.90 16.35
N LEU A 120 -1.18 2.30 17.50
CA LEU A 120 -1.55 0.92 17.82
C LEU A 120 -3.06 0.69 17.89
N SER A 121 -3.83 1.71 18.31
CA SER A 121 -5.29 1.62 18.37
C SER A 121 -5.89 1.60 16.96
N LEU A 122 -5.41 2.48 16.07
CA LEU A 122 -5.80 2.51 14.67
C LEU A 122 -5.36 1.23 13.95
N ASP A 123 -4.14 0.75 14.19
CA ASP A 123 -3.63 -0.51 13.65
C ASP A 123 -4.54 -1.68 14.05
N THR A 124 -4.99 -1.72 15.30
CA THR A 124 -5.90 -2.77 15.79
C THR A 124 -7.23 -2.74 15.04
N LEU A 125 -7.81 -1.57 14.84
CA LEU A 125 -9.05 -1.41 14.07
C LEU A 125 -8.85 -1.73 12.58
N TRP A 126 -7.71 -1.33 12.03
CA TRP A 126 -7.33 -1.62 10.65
C TRP A 126 -7.14 -3.12 10.42
N VAL A 127 -6.49 -3.83 11.34
CA VAL A 127 -6.35 -5.30 11.30
C VAL A 127 -7.72 -5.97 11.39
N LEU A 128 -8.59 -5.54 12.30
CA LEU A 128 -9.95 -6.07 12.39
C LEU A 128 -10.72 -5.86 11.08
N ASN A 129 -10.65 -4.65 10.52
CA ASN A 129 -11.24 -4.32 9.23
C ASN A 129 -10.67 -5.20 8.11
N GLY A 130 -9.36 -5.40 8.08
CA GLY A 130 -8.66 -6.27 7.15
C GLY A 130 -9.08 -7.74 7.27
N VAL A 131 -9.25 -8.27 8.48
CA VAL A 131 -9.75 -9.64 8.70
C VAL A 131 -11.17 -9.78 8.14
N ILE A 132 -12.05 -8.81 8.41
CA ILE A 132 -13.42 -8.79 7.87
C ILE A 132 -13.37 -8.74 6.33
N PHE A 133 -12.52 -7.87 5.76
CA PHE A 133 -12.32 -7.77 4.32
C PHE A 133 -11.86 -9.11 3.72
N PHE A 134 -10.87 -9.76 4.31
CA PHE A 134 -10.38 -11.07 3.86
C PHE A 134 -11.49 -12.12 3.91
N VAL A 135 -12.25 -12.20 5.00
CA VAL A 135 -13.38 -13.13 5.09
C VAL A 135 -14.40 -12.85 3.99
N LEU A 136 -14.82 -11.60 3.80
CA LEU A 136 -15.82 -11.24 2.80
C LEU A 136 -15.33 -11.47 1.38
N ILE A 137 -14.09 -11.11 1.05
CA ILE A 137 -13.58 -11.21 -0.32
C ILE A 137 -13.45 -12.67 -0.77
N PHE A 138 -13.08 -13.57 0.14
CA PHE A 138 -13.05 -15.01 -0.13
C PHE A 138 -14.46 -15.63 -0.12
N ALA A 139 -15.31 -15.28 0.86
CA ALA A 139 -16.67 -15.83 0.96
C ALA A 139 -17.59 -15.44 -0.21
N THR A 140 -17.36 -14.28 -0.83
CA THR A 140 -18.17 -13.76 -1.94
C THR A 140 -17.55 -13.99 -3.31
N GLY A 141 -16.38 -14.64 -3.39
CA GLY A 141 -15.67 -14.87 -4.65
C GLY A 141 -15.05 -13.60 -5.28
N GLN A 142 -15.13 -12.45 -4.62
CA GLN A 142 -14.59 -11.18 -5.13
C GLN A 142 -13.06 -11.17 -5.25
N TRP A 143 -12.38 -12.13 -4.62
CA TRP A 143 -10.91 -12.20 -4.57
C TRP A 143 -10.29 -12.39 -5.96
N VAL A 144 -10.99 -13.04 -6.89
CA VAL A 144 -10.51 -13.31 -8.26
C VAL A 144 -10.21 -12.04 -9.04
N ARG A 145 -10.75 -10.89 -8.63
CA ARG A 145 -10.52 -9.58 -9.25
C ARG A 145 -9.19 -8.95 -8.86
N ILE A 146 -8.60 -9.35 -7.73
CA ILE A 146 -7.38 -8.74 -7.19
C ILE A 146 -6.24 -9.74 -7.00
N VAL A 147 -6.44 -10.99 -7.38
CA VAL A 147 -5.42 -12.04 -7.36
C VAL A 147 -5.17 -12.48 -8.79
N PRO A 148 -3.91 -12.44 -9.27
CA PRO A 148 -3.58 -12.98 -10.58
C PRO A 148 -3.94 -14.47 -10.68
N THR A 149 -4.80 -14.82 -11.63
CA THR A 149 -5.26 -16.20 -11.88
C THR A 149 -4.59 -16.82 -13.10
N HIS A 150 -3.98 -16.00 -13.96
CA HIS A 150 -3.30 -16.41 -15.18
C HIS A 150 -1.96 -15.68 -15.34
N TRP A 151 -1.04 -16.29 -16.08
CA TRP A 151 0.32 -15.76 -16.30
C TRP A 151 0.41 -14.65 -17.36
N ASP A 152 -0.61 -14.52 -18.20
CA ASP A 152 -0.74 -13.43 -19.18
C ASP A 152 -0.90 -12.05 -18.49
N ILE A 153 -1.16 -12.00 -17.18
CA ILE A 153 -1.21 -10.77 -16.39
C ILE A 153 0.08 -9.93 -16.54
N PHE A 154 1.25 -10.55 -16.61
CA PHE A 154 2.53 -9.84 -16.68
C PHE A 154 2.75 -9.16 -18.03
N PRO A 155 2.62 -9.84 -19.18
CA PRO A 155 2.69 -9.16 -20.47
C PRO A 155 1.55 -8.15 -20.66
N ASN A 156 0.33 -8.41 -20.17
CA ASN A 156 -0.74 -7.41 -20.16
C ASN A 156 -0.36 -6.18 -19.33
N ALA A 157 0.29 -6.33 -18.17
CA ALA A 157 0.74 -5.21 -17.37
C ALA A 157 1.79 -4.34 -18.09
N VAL A 158 2.65 -4.95 -18.91
CA VAL A 158 3.57 -4.22 -19.78
C VAL A 158 2.80 -3.39 -20.81
N SER A 159 1.78 -3.96 -21.46
CA SER A 159 0.91 -3.22 -22.39
C SER A 159 0.25 -2.01 -21.72
N VAL A 160 -0.35 -2.20 -20.52
CA VAL A 160 -0.96 -1.11 -19.75
C VAL A 160 0.07 -0.05 -19.36
N GLY A 161 1.28 -0.45 -18.97
CA GLY A 161 2.35 0.47 -18.64
C GLY A 161 2.74 1.37 -19.82
N ILE A 162 2.86 0.80 -21.03
CA ILE A 162 3.13 1.55 -22.26
C ILE A 162 1.96 2.48 -22.62
N GLN A 163 0.73 2.00 -22.46
CA GLN A 163 -0.51 2.77 -22.69
C GLN A 163 -0.58 4.00 -21.79
N TYR A 164 -0.41 3.81 -20.48
CA TYR A 164 -0.39 4.89 -19.49
C TYR A 164 0.75 5.88 -19.75
N ALA A 165 1.97 5.38 -20.00
CA ALA A 165 3.12 6.24 -20.30
C ALA A 165 2.98 7.02 -21.62
N SER A 166 2.22 6.53 -22.59
CA SER A 166 1.99 7.21 -23.88
C SER A 166 0.78 8.15 -23.89
N PHE A 167 0.07 8.28 -22.75
CA PHE A 167 -1.24 8.95 -22.63
C PHE A 167 -2.29 8.40 -23.59
N ASN A 168 -2.25 7.10 -23.83
CA ASN A 168 -3.30 6.39 -24.53
C ASN A 168 -3.88 5.34 -23.60
N TRP A 169 -4.85 5.77 -22.80
CA TRP A 169 -5.50 4.92 -21.81
C TRP A 169 -6.13 3.67 -22.47
N PRO A 170 -5.96 2.48 -21.87
CA PRO A 170 -6.71 1.30 -22.27
C PRO A 170 -8.21 1.56 -22.17
N THR A 171 -8.98 0.85 -22.98
CA THR A 171 -10.41 0.74 -22.77
C THR A 171 -10.65 -0.13 -21.54
N GLU A 172 -10.88 0.49 -20.38
CA GLU A 172 -11.11 -0.23 -19.13
C GLU A 172 -12.61 -0.41 -18.88
N ASN A 173 -13.01 -1.61 -18.45
CA ASN A 173 -14.32 -1.83 -17.84
C ASN A 173 -14.15 -2.24 -16.38
N GLY A 174 -13.72 -1.28 -15.54
CA GLY A 174 -13.42 -1.50 -14.13
C GLY A 174 -14.58 -2.09 -13.32
N TRP A 175 -15.83 -1.94 -13.77
CA TRP A 175 -16.99 -2.61 -13.17
C TRP A 175 -16.92 -4.14 -13.34
N VAL A 176 -16.41 -4.61 -14.47
CA VAL A 176 -16.31 -6.02 -14.83
C VAL A 176 -14.95 -6.61 -14.51
N ASN A 177 -13.86 -5.91 -14.84
CA ASN A 177 -12.49 -6.40 -14.69
C ASN A 177 -11.51 -5.23 -14.52
N TYR A 178 -10.50 -5.40 -13.67
CA TYR A 178 -9.41 -4.45 -13.57
C TYR A 178 -8.38 -4.72 -14.67
N ASN A 179 -7.69 -3.68 -15.11
CA ASN A 179 -6.53 -3.90 -15.95
C ASN A 179 -5.39 -4.58 -15.17
N ALA A 180 -4.41 -5.11 -15.90
CA ALA A 180 -3.38 -5.94 -15.32
C ALA A 180 -2.49 -5.20 -14.32
N LEU A 181 -2.18 -3.92 -14.55
CA LEU A 181 -1.40 -3.11 -13.61
C LEU A 181 -2.19 -2.83 -12.33
N GLN A 182 -3.49 -2.52 -12.43
CA GLN A 182 -4.37 -2.35 -11.28
C GLN A 182 -4.41 -3.64 -10.46
N THR A 183 -4.64 -4.79 -11.09
CA THR A 183 -4.71 -6.10 -10.43
C THR A 183 -3.41 -6.43 -9.69
N LEU A 184 -2.25 -6.27 -10.33
CA LEU A 184 -0.95 -6.50 -9.68
C LEU A 184 -0.70 -5.52 -8.53
N SER A 185 -1.13 -4.27 -8.66
CA SER A 185 -1.03 -3.27 -7.59
C SER A 185 -1.91 -3.63 -6.39
N TYR A 186 -3.16 -4.01 -6.63
CA TYR A 186 -4.07 -4.46 -5.57
C TYR A 186 -3.55 -5.73 -4.90
N PHE A 187 -3.07 -6.70 -5.68
CA PHE A 187 -2.45 -7.91 -5.15
C PHE A 187 -1.27 -7.58 -4.23
N GLY A 188 -0.34 -6.76 -4.73
CA GLY A 188 0.85 -6.35 -3.98
C GLY A 188 0.50 -5.62 -2.70
N ILE A 189 -0.44 -4.67 -2.73
CA ILE A 189 -0.84 -3.91 -1.54
C ILE A 189 -1.55 -4.82 -0.53
N THR A 190 -2.55 -5.59 -0.98
CA THR A 190 -3.43 -6.37 -0.10
C THR A 190 -2.76 -7.62 0.46
N PHE A 191 -1.98 -8.35 -0.35
CA PHE A 191 -1.44 -9.66 0.03
C PHE A 191 0.06 -9.66 0.34
N ILE A 192 0.78 -8.56 0.07
CA ILE A 192 2.21 -8.45 0.37
C ILE A 192 2.47 -7.30 1.34
N ALA A 193 2.18 -6.07 0.95
CA ALA A 193 2.50 -4.88 1.74
C ALA A 193 1.75 -4.87 3.08
N ALA A 194 0.42 -5.05 3.08
CA ALA A 194 -0.38 -5.03 4.30
C ALA A 194 0.04 -6.14 5.31
N PRO A 195 0.23 -7.42 4.91
CA PRO A 195 0.78 -8.44 5.80
C PRO A 195 2.18 -8.11 6.31
N LEU A 196 3.07 -7.57 5.47
CA LEU A 196 4.40 -7.14 5.90
C LEU A 196 4.32 -6.02 6.93
N ALA A 197 3.45 -5.02 6.73
CA ALA A 197 3.21 -3.93 7.68
C ALA A 197 2.77 -4.48 9.04
N LEU A 198 1.83 -5.45 9.04
CA LEU A 198 1.34 -6.10 10.24
C LEU A 198 2.44 -6.88 10.98
N VAL A 199 3.17 -7.75 10.28
CA VAL A 199 4.22 -8.59 10.89
C VAL A 199 5.33 -7.72 11.46
N THR A 200 5.79 -6.72 10.71
CA THR A 200 6.83 -5.80 11.16
C THR A 200 6.34 -4.88 12.29
N GLY A 201 5.08 -4.44 12.26
CA GLY A 201 4.46 -3.64 13.32
C GLY A 201 4.34 -4.40 14.64
N ILE A 202 3.82 -5.64 14.60
CA ILE A 202 3.75 -6.54 15.76
C ILE A 202 5.15 -6.75 16.36
N ARG A 203 6.15 -6.99 15.51
CA ARG A 203 7.54 -7.21 15.94
C ARG A 203 8.13 -6.03 16.73
N MET A 204 7.67 -4.82 16.43
CA MET A 204 8.10 -3.57 17.08
C MET A 204 7.23 -3.18 18.29
N ALA A 205 6.15 -3.92 18.59
CA ALA A 205 5.23 -3.57 19.66
C ALA A 205 5.88 -3.67 21.06
N PRO A 206 5.83 -2.62 21.91
CA PRO A 206 6.55 -2.58 23.19
C PRO A 206 6.22 -3.72 24.16
N GLY A 207 4.95 -4.15 24.21
CA GLY A 207 4.50 -5.21 25.13
C GLY A 207 4.84 -6.64 24.70
N LEU A 208 5.52 -6.81 23.57
CA LEU A 208 5.88 -8.11 23.01
C LEU A 208 7.40 -8.32 22.90
N ALA A 209 8.22 -7.31 23.25
CA ALA A 209 9.67 -7.36 23.10
C ALA A 209 10.29 -8.60 23.79
N ASP A 210 9.90 -8.91 25.03
CA ASP A 210 10.42 -10.08 25.75
C ASP A 210 10.01 -11.41 25.12
N ARG A 211 8.79 -11.49 24.57
CA ARG A 211 8.33 -12.69 23.85
C ARG A 211 9.11 -12.92 22.55
N PHE A 212 9.58 -11.85 21.91
CA PHE A 212 10.29 -11.93 20.65
C PHE A 212 11.81 -12.10 20.75
N LYS A 213 12.40 -12.12 21.97
CA LYS A 213 13.85 -12.34 22.16
C LYS A 213 14.39 -13.59 21.44
N ARG A 214 13.61 -14.68 21.42
CA ARG A 214 14.00 -15.92 20.71
C ARG A 214 14.08 -15.76 19.19
N PHE A 215 13.33 -14.80 18.64
CA PHE A 215 13.29 -14.50 17.22
C PHE A 215 14.34 -13.46 16.80
N ASP A 216 15.07 -12.84 17.74
CA ASP A 216 16.10 -11.84 17.42
C ASP A 216 17.19 -12.37 16.48
N ARG A 217 17.44 -13.69 16.48
CA ARG A 217 18.41 -14.35 15.58
C ARG A 217 17.93 -14.47 14.13
N VAL A 218 16.62 -14.60 13.91
CA VAL A 218 16.02 -14.85 12.58
C VAL A 218 15.38 -13.58 12.02
N PHE A 219 14.75 -12.78 12.88
CA PHE A 219 14.10 -11.53 12.53
C PHE A 219 14.47 -10.40 13.50
N PRO A 220 15.66 -9.79 13.30
CA PRO A 220 16.15 -8.70 14.13
C PRO A 220 15.27 -7.45 14.05
N LEU A 221 15.25 -6.67 15.12
CA LEU A 221 14.46 -5.44 15.20
C LEU A 221 14.90 -4.36 14.18
N SER A 222 16.19 -4.34 13.82
CA SER A 222 16.73 -3.45 12.78
C SER A 222 16.13 -3.77 11.41
N VAL A 223 16.04 -5.06 11.07
CA VAL A 223 15.42 -5.54 9.82
C VAL A 223 13.94 -5.20 9.80
N ALA A 224 13.22 -5.46 10.91
CA ALA A 224 11.81 -5.11 11.01
C ALA A 224 11.56 -3.61 10.76
N ARG A 225 12.38 -2.71 11.32
CA ARG A 225 12.27 -1.26 11.07
C ARG A 225 12.61 -0.87 9.64
N ALA A 226 13.59 -1.54 9.03
CA ALA A 226 14.03 -1.29 7.67
C ALA A 226 12.96 -1.68 6.65
N ILE A 227 12.20 -2.75 6.94
CA ILE A 227 11.07 -3.18 6.10
C ILE A 227 9.81 -2.35 6.39
N HIS A 228 9.49 -2.09 7.65
CA HIS A 228 8.25 -1.42 8.01
C HIS A 228 8.14 -0.02 7.40
N TYR A 229 9.24 0.72 7.31
CA TYR A 229 9.17 2.10 6.83
C TYR A 229 8.80 2.23 5.35
N PRO A 230 9.49 1.56 4.40
CA PRO A 230 9.10 1.57 2.99
C PRO A 230 7.69 1.06 2.73
N VAL A 231 7.21 0.07 3.49
CA VAL A 231 5.87 -0.50 3.32
C VAL A 231 4.76 0.49 3.69
N MET A 232 5.10 1.55 4.43
CA MET A 232 4.17 2.56 4.91
C MET A 232 4.20 3.86 4.07
N LEU A 233 5.00 3.88 2.99
CA LEU A 233 5.13 4.98 2.02
C LEU A 233 4.37 4.65 0.74
#